data_AF-A0A7Y9KZM7-F1
#
_entry.id   AF-A0A7Y9KZM7-F1
#
_cell.length_a   1.000
_cell.length_b   1.000
_cell.length_c   1.000
_cell.angle_alpha   90.00
_cell.angle_beta   90.00
_cell.angle_gamma   90.00
#
_symmetry.space_group_name_H-M   'P 1'
#
loop_
_entity.id
_entity.type
_entity.pdbx_description
1 polymer ?
#
loop_
_entity_poly.entity_id
_entity_poly.type
_entity_poly.pdbx_seq_one_letter_code
_entity_poly.pdbx_strand_id
1 'polypeptide(L)'
;MANKLVNMLTSLGAAKSKKPKGGDLQDVLSNVPLDAMQSVKHVFDNVTEYLKIAEQEQTNRANIAARRDVALEQIRSQRDTINLLIQRTFDERGQVLAKQFEALDRALANGDVAIVQASLQGMVAVIQTSPFKTIQDMQQALGSKDFVVRLE
;
A
#
# COMPACT_ATOMS: atom_id res chain seq x y z
N MET A 1 -16.86 0.22 -33.50
CA MET A 1 -16.29 1.60 -33.53
C MET A 1 -15.05 1.74 -34.41
N ALA A 2 -14.53 0.68 -35.06
CA ALA A 2 -13.40 0.79 -35.99
C ALA A 2 -13.75 1.40 -37.37
N ASN A 3 -15.01 1.28 -37.80
CA ASN A 3 -15.42 1.66 -39.16
C ASN A 3 -15.63 3.18 -39.39
N LYS A 4 -15.66 3.98 -38.32
CA LYS A 4 -15.81 5.44 -38.40
C LYS A 4 -14.46 6.16 -38.58
N LEU A 5 -13.38 5.55 -38.12
CA LEU A 5 -12.01 6.06 -38.29
C LEU A 5 -11.44 5.72 -39.68
N VAL A 6 -11.80 4.55 -40.24
CA VAL A 6 -11.40 4.18 -41.61
C VAL A 6 -12.06 5.08 -42.66
N ASN A 7 -13.33 5.44 -42.48
CA ASN A 7 -14.05 6.33 -43.41
C ASN A 7 -13.61 7.80 -43.32
N MET A 8 -12.98 8.22 -42.21
CA MET A 8 -12.42 9.57 -42.09
C MET A 8 -11.03 9.68 -42.75
N LEU A 9 -10.31 8.56 -42.83
CA LEU A 9 -9.03 8.47 -43.55
C LEU A 9 -9.22 8.34 -45.06
N THR A 10 -10.28 7.68 -45.53
CA THR A 10 -10.57 7.56 -46.98
C THR A 10 -11.14 8.83 -47.60
N SER A 11 -11.81 9.71 -46.84
CA SER A 11 -12.25 11.02 -47.36
C SER A 11 -11.12 12.05 -47.49
N LEU A 12 -9.96 11.80 -46.87
CA LEU A 12 -8.77 12.64 -47.04
C LEU A 12 -7.90 12.21 -48.24
N GLY A 13 -8.20 11.06 -48.86
CA GLY A 13 -7.42 10.48 -49.96
C GLY A 13 -7.83 10.90 -51.38
N ALA A 14 -8.85 11.75 -51.56
CA ALA A 14 -9.40 12.08 -52.87
C ALA A 14 -9.32 13.58 -53.26
N ALA A 15 -8.57 14.41 -52.53
CA ALA A 15 -8.29 15.78 -52.94
C ALA A 15 -6.98 15.85 -53.74
N LYS A 16 -7.14 15.84 -55.06
CA LYS A 16 -6.14 15.95 -56.12
C LYS A 16 -4.90 16.80 -55.77
N SER A 17 -3.74 16.15 -55.96
CA SER A 17 -2.57 16.65 -56.69
C SER A 17 -2.57 18.15 -57.07
N LYS A 18 -1.86 18.95 -56.28
CA LYS A 18 -1.17 20.14 -56.77
C LYS A 18 0.11 20.28 -55.95
N LYS A 19 1.26 19.90 -56.53
CA LYS A 19 2.58 20.12 -55.93
C LYS A 19 2.69 21.60 -55.54
N PRO A 20 2.81 21.97 -54.26
CA PRO A 20 3.19 23.33 -53.93
C PRO A 20 4.64 23.50 -54.38
N LYS A 21 4.87 24.48 -55.25
CA LYS A 21 6.20 24.87 -55.71
C LYS A 21 7.03 25.19 -54.47
N GLY A 22 8.26 24.69 -54.41
CA GLY A 22 9.21 24.92 -53.33
C GLY A 22 9.71 26.37 -53.20
N GLY A 23 8.86 27.37 -53.46
CA GLY A 23 9.15 28.81 -53.34
C GLY A 23 8.34 29.51 -52.24
N ASP A 24 7.15 29.02 -51.88
CA ASP A 24 6.25 29.77 -50.98
C ASP A 24 6.60 29.64 -49.49
N LEU A 25 7.43 28.66 -49.12
CA LEU A 25 7.92 28.51 -47.74
C LEU A 25 9.10 29.45 -47.46
N GLN A 26 9.93 29.78 -48.45
CA GLN A 26 11.06 30.69 -48.27
C GLN A 26 10.62 32.16 -48.17
N ASP A 27 9.56 32.53 -48.88
CA ASP A 27 9.09 33.92 -48.96
C ASP A 27 8.21 34.34 -47.77
N VAL A 28 7.59 33.37 -47.10
CA VAL A 28 6.94 33.60 -45.81
C VAL A 28 7.99 33.70 -44.70
N LEU A 29 9.04 32.87 -44.73
CA LEU A 29 10.13 32.90 -43.74
C LEU A 29 10.97 34.19 -43.78
N SER A 30 11.06 34.87 -44.92
CA SER A 30 11.79 36.15 -45.06
C SER A 30 11.03 37.36 -44.51
N ASN A 31 9.70 37.27 -44.33
CA ASN A 31 8.84 38.36 -43.87
C ASN A 31 8.11 38.08 -42.54
N VAL A 32 8.40 36.97 -41.87
CA VAL A 32 7.90 36.75 -40.51
C VAL A 32 8.73 37.61 -39.55
N PRO A 33 8.12 38.54 -38.79
CA PRO A 33 8.82 39.25 -37.73
C PRO A 33 9.52 38.23 -36.83
N LEU A 34 10.79 38.44 -36.48
CA LEU A 34 11.55 37.55 -35.59
C LEU A 34 10.75 37.17 -34.33
N ASP A 35 9.90 38.08 -33.86
CA ASP A 35 8.96 37.92 -32.75
C ASP A 35 7.89 36.84 -32.97
N ALA A 36 7.38 36.69 -34.20
CA ALA A 36 6.37 35.69 -34.54
C ALA A 36 6.98 34.29 -34.66
N MET A 37 8.21 34.15 -35.15
CA MET A 37 8.94 32.87 -35.09
C MET A 37 9.28 32.47 -33.66
N GLN A 38 9.66 33.43 -32.81
CA GLN A 38 9.89 33.17 -31.38
C GLN A 38 8.60 32.76 -30.67
N SER A 39 7.47 33.41 -30.97
CA SER A 39 6.16 33.06 -30.41
C SER A 39 5.73 31.64 -30.78
N VAL A 40 5.93 31.22 -32.04
CA VAL A 40 5.65 29.84 -32.48
C VAL A 40 6.56 28.85 -31.75
N LYS A 41 7.86 29.15 -31.64
CA LYS A 41 8.80 28.31 -30.89
C LYS A 41 8.39 28.17 -29.43
N HIS A 42 8.01 29.27 -28.76
CA HIS A 42 7.53 29.25 -27.39
C HIS A 42 6.27 28.41 -27.21
N VAL A 43 5.32 28.44 -28.16
CA VAL A 43 4.14 27.57 -28.10
C VAL A 43 4.53 26.10 -28.23
N PHE A 44 5.44 25.74 -29.14
CA PHE A 44 5.93 24.36 -29.27
C PHE A 44 6.70 23.90 -28.04
N ASP A 45 7.56 24.74 -27.48
CA ASP A 45 8.32 24.44 -26.25
C ASP A 45 7.34 24.25 -25.07
N ASN A 46 6.34 25.12 -24.91
CA ASN A 46 5.33 25.00 -23.86
C ASN A 46 4.43 23.75 -24.02
N VAL A 47 4.07 23.37 -25.24
CA VAL A 47 3.29 22.15 -25.49
C VAL A 47 4.11 20.90 -25.19
N THR A 48 5.39 20.89 -25.56
CA THR A 48 6.27 19.76 -25.25
C THR A 48 6.59 19.67 -23.75
N GLU A 49 6.76 20.80 -23.06
CA GLU A 49 6.85 20.84 -21.60
C GLU A 49 5.57 20.35 -20.93
N TYR A 50 4.39 20.78 -21.41
CA TYR A 50 3.11 20.32 -20.89
C TYR A 50 2.94 18.79 -21.05
N LEU A 51 3.28 18.22 -22.21
CA LEU A 51 3.21 16.78 -22.43
C LEU A 51 4.14 16.01 -21.48
N LYS A 52 5.38 16.49 -21.29
CA LYS A 52 6.32 15.90 -20.32
C LYS A 52 5.79 15.96 -18.89
N ILE A 53 5.23 17.11 -18.49
CA ILE A 53 4.63 17.28 -17.16
C ILE A 53 3.42 16.36 -16.98
N ALA A 54 2.57 16.22 -18.00
CA ALA A 54 1.41 15.36 -17.96
C ALA A 54 1.79 13.87 -17.76
N GLU A 55 2.79 13.39 -18.50
CA GLU A 55 3.31 12.02 -18.33
C GLU A 55 3.98 11.82 -16.95
N GLN A 56 4.72 12.81 -16.47
CA GLN A 56 5.34 12.77 -15.15
C GLN A 56 4.30 12.75 -14.03
N GLU A 57 3.26 13.58 -14.12
CA GLU A 57 2.17 13.62 -13.15
C GLU A 57 1.33 12.34 -13.16
N GLN A 58 1.11 11.75 -14.33
CA GLN A 58 0.45 10.45 -14.44
C GLN A 58 1.28 9.35 -13.76
N THR A 59 2.60 9.36 -13.96
CA THR A 59 3.54 8.44 -13.30
C THR A 59 3.58 8.67 -11.79
N ASN A 60 3.60 9.92 -11.34
CA ASN A 60 3.58 10.28 -9.93
C ASN A 60 2.29 9.78 -9.25
N ARG A 61 1.13 9.96 -9.90
CA ARG A 61 -0.16 9.44 -9.40
C ARG A 61 -0.18 7.92 -9.32
N ALA A 62 0.34 7.24 -10.34
CA ALA A 62 0.46 5.78 -10.34
C ALA A 62 1.38 5.29 -9.21
N ASN A 63 2.51 5.96 -8.99
CA ASN A 63 3.43 5.66 -7.90
C ASN A 63 2.80 5.89 -6.53
N ILE A 64 2.01 6.96 -6.35
CA ILE A 64 1.28 7.21 -5.09
C ILE A 64 0.25 6.12 -4.85
N ALA A 65 -0.50 5.71 -5.88
CA ALA A 65 -1.46 4.62 -5.78
C ALA A 65 -0.77 3.31 -5.38
N ALA A 66 0.32 2.93 -6.05
CA ALA A 66 1.08 1.73 -5.72
C ALA A 66 1.62 1.77 -4.28
N ARG A 67 2.19 2.90 -3.83
CA ARG A 67 2.66 3.06 -2.44
C ARG A 67 1.53 2.96 -1.43
N ARG A 68 0.37 3.54 -1.75
CA ARG A 68 -0.83 3.45 -0.92
C ARG A 68 -1.25 1.99 -0.78
N ASP A 69 -1.31 1.24 -1.87
CA ASP A 69 -1.76 -0.15 -1.86
C ASP A 69 -0.80 -1.03 -1.04
N VAL A 70 0.52 -0.85 -1.20
CA VAL A 70 1.52 -1.53 -0.37
C VAL A 70 1.35 -1.18 1.10
N ALA A 71 1.15 0.10 1.44
CA ALA A 71 0.94 0.52 2.82
C ALA A 71 -0.36 -0.05 3.41
N LEU A 72 -1.43 -0.10 2.62
CA LEU A 72 -2.71 -0.69 3.03
C LEU A 72 -2.57 -2.20 3.28
N GLU A 73 -1.90 -2.93 2.41
CA GLU A 73 -1.63 -4.35 2.61
C GLU A 73 -0.75 -4.61 3.82
N GLN A 74 0.25 -3.76 4.06
CA GLN A 74 1.06 -3.84 5.26
C GLN A 74 0.21 -3.63 6.53
N ILE A 75 -0.68 -2.64 6.54
CA ILE A 75 -1.61 -2.40 7.66
C ILE A 75 -2.56 -3.58 7.85
N ARG A 76 -3.08 -4.18 6.77
CA ARG A 76 -3.95 -5.36 6.83
C ARG A 76 -3.23 -6.56 7.42
N SER A 77 -2.03 -6.87 6.93
CA SER A 77 -1.21 -7.97 7.46
C SER A 77 -0.86 -7.79 8.94
N GLN A 78 -0.51 -6.56 9.36
CA GLN A 78 -0.28 -6.26 10.77
C GLN A 78 -1.53 -6.45 11.62
N ARG A 79 -2.69 -5.98 11.13
CA ARG A 79 -3.98 -6.14 11.79
C ARG A 79 -4.32 -7.61 11.99
N ASP A 80 -4.19 -8.42 10.95
CA ASP A 80 -4.52 -9.84 10.99
C ASP A 80 -3.61 -10.59 11.96
N THR A 81 -2.31 -10.26 11.96
CA THR A 81 -1.35 -10.80 12.93
C THR A 81 -1.74 -10.47 14.37
N ILE A 82 -2.07 -9.21 14.65
CA ILE A 82 -2.48 -8.76 15.99
C ILE A 82 -3.78 -9.45 16.40
N ASN A 83 -4.76 -9.55 15.51
CA ASN A 83 -6.03 -10.23 15.79
C ASN A 83 -5.82 -11.72 16.13
N LEU A 84 -4.99 -12.42 15.35
CA LEU A 84 -4.67 -13.82 15.61
C LEU A 84 -3.97 -14.01 16.95
N LEU A 85 -2.99 -13.16 17.26
CA LEU A 85 -2.27 -13.18 18.53
C LEU A 85 -3.23 -12.96 19.71
N ILE A 86 -4.13 -11.97 19.60
CA ILE A 86 -5.14 -11.67 20.61
C ILE A 86 -6.03 -12.91 20.83
N GLN A 87 -6.61 -13.46 19.77
CA GLN A 87 -7.47 -14.64 19.86
C GLN A 87 -6.76 -15.81 20.54
N ARG A 88 -5.56 -16.15 20.08
CA ARG A 88 -4.73 -17.21 20.68
C ARG A 88 -4.42 -16.97 22.16
N THR A 89 -4.04 -15.75 22.51
CA THR A 89 -3.71 -15.39 23.90
C THR A 89 -4.93 -15.57 24.81
N PHE A 90 -6.12 -15.17 24.36
CA PHE A 90 -7.34 -15.34 25.13
C PHE A 90 -7.75 -16.81 25.25
N ASP A 91 -7.64 -17.58 24.16
CA ASP A 91 -7.94 -19.02 24.16
C ASP A 91 -7.02 -19.80 25.10
N GLU A 92 -5.71 -19.55 25.04
CA GLU A 92 -4.72 -20.18 25.91
C GLU A 92 -4.98 -19.85 27.39
N ARG A 93 -5.29 -18.59 27.70
CA ARG A 93 -5.66 -18.18 29.08
C ARG A 93 -6.92 -18.87 29.56
N GLY A 94 -7.93 -19.02 28.70
CA GLY A 94 -9.13 -19.80 29.02
C GLY A 94 -8.81 -21.25 29.38
N GLN A 95 -7.95 -21.90 28.59
CA GLN A 95 -7.51 -23.28 28.86
C GLN A 95 -6.69 -23.41 30.16
N VAL A 96 -5.80 -22.45 30.42
CA VAL A 96 -5.01 -22.43 31.66
C VAL A 96 -5.91 -22.30 32.89
N LEU A 97 -6.86 -21.37 32.86
CA LEU A 97 -7.82 -21.18 33.94
C LEU A 97 -8.69 -22.44 34.13
N ALA A 98 -9.17 -23.06 33.05
CA ALA A 98 -9.94 -24.30 33.13
C ALA A 98 -9.15 -25.43 33.82
N LYS A 99 -7.87 -25.60 33.47
CA LYS A 99 -6.99 -26.58 34.13
C LYS A 99 -6.74 -26.26 35.60
N GLN A 100 -6.64 -24.98 35.96
CA GLN A 100 -6.50 -24.57 37.35
C GLN A 100 -7.76 -24.83 38.16
N PHE A 101 -8.96 -24.68 37.58
CA PHE A 101 -10.21 -25.10 38.22
C PHE A 101 -10.26 -26.61 38.42
N GLU A 102 -9.88 -27.40 37.41
CA GLU A 102 -9.81 -28.86 37.54
C GLU A 102 -8.79 -29.32 38.61
N ALA A 103 -7.67 -28.63 38.73
CA ALA A 103 -6.68 -28.88 39.78
C ALA A 103 -7.24 -28.52 41.17
N LEU A 104 -7.99 -27.42 41.27
CA LEU A 104 -8.65 -26.99 42.50
C LEU A 104 -9.74 -27.98 42.93
N ASP A 105 -10.56 -28.47 42.00
CA ASP A 105 -11.59 -29.49 42.27
C ASP A 105 -10.97 -30.79 42.79
N ARG A 106 -9.86 -31.24 42.17
CA ARG A 106 -9.10 -32.41 42.64
C ARG A 106 -8.48 -32.20 44.02
N ALA A 107 -7.94 -31.01 44.27
CA ALA A 107 -7.35 -30.67 45.57
C ALA A 107 -8.39 -30.63 46.68
N LEU A 108 -9.59 -30.09 46.39
CA LEU A 108 -10.72 -30.08 47.32
C LEU A 108 -11.20 -31.51 47.63
N ALA A 109 -11.29 -32.38 46.63
CA ALA A 109 -11.67 -33.79 46.83
C ALA A 109 -10.66 -34.55 47.70
N ASN A 110 -9.37 -34.22 47.59
CA ASN A 110 -8.28 -34.85 48.33
C ASN A 110 -7.98 -34.18 49.69
N GLY A 111 -8.62 -33.05 50.01
CA GLY A 111 -8.35 -32.26 51.22
C GLY A 111 -6.98 -31.57 51.24
N ASP A 112 -6.33 -31.39 50.09
CA ASP A 112 -5.00 -30.82 50.00
C ASP A 112 -5.04 -29.29 49.94
N VAL A 113 -4.98 -28.67 51.11
CA VAL A 113 -5.05 -27.21 51.30
C VAL A 113 -3.90 -26.49 50.56
N ALA A 114 -2.73 -27.12 50.41
CA ALA A 114 -1.59 -26.50 49.74
C ALA A 114 -1.83 -26.32 48.24
N ILE A 115 -2.43 -27.33 47.58
CA ILE A 115 -2.76 -27.27 46.15
C ILE A 115 -3.92 -26.30 45.90
N VAL A 116 -4.89 -26.20 46.80
CA VAL A 116 -5.97 -25.20 46.73
C VAL A 116 -5.38 -23.78 46.73
N GLN A 117 -4.50 -23.49 47.69
CA GLN A 117 -3.88 -22.16 47.80
C GLN A 117 -3.00 -21.83 46.59
N ALA A 118 -2.22 -22.81 46.09
CA ALA A 118 -1.39 -22.64 44.90
C ALA A 118 -2.23 -22.39 43.64
N SER A 119 -3.35 -23.11 43.47
CA SER A 119 -4.25 -22.96 42.32
C SER A 119 -4.94 -21.60 42.31
N LEU A 120 -5.41 -21.13 43.47
CA LEU A 120 -5.99 -19.79 43.63
C LEU A 120 -4.97 -18.67 43.34
N GLN A 121 -3.74 -18.78 43.85
CA GLN A 121 -2.69 -17.82 43.53
C GLN A 121 -2.36 -17.80 42.03
N GLY A 122 -2.32 -18.98 41.40
CA GLY A 122 -2.12 -19.13 39.96
C GLY A 122 -3.21 -18.44 39.14
N MET A 123 -4.48 -18.62 39.50
CA MET A 123 -5.60 -17.94 38.84
C MET A 123 -5.50 -16.42 38.98
N VAL A 124 -5.19 -15.92 40.18
CA VAL A 124 -5.03 -14.48 40.43
C VAL A 124 -3.89 -13.91 39.59
N ALA A 125 -2.76 -14.61 39.48
CA ALA A 125 -1.63 -14.18 38.65
C ALA A 125 -2.00 -14.13 37.14
N VAL A 126 -2.77 -15.12 36.66
CA VAL A 126 -3.28 -15.10 35.28
C VAL A 126 -4.21 -13.91 35.08
N ILE A 127 -5.16 -13.66 35.99
CA ILE A 127 -6.09 -12.51 35.88
C ILE A 127 -5.36 -11.16 35.96
N GLN A 128 -4.33 -11.04 36.79
CA GLN A 128 -3.56 -9.81 36.97
C GLN A 128 -2.63 -9.48 35.79
N THR A 129 -2.20 -10.49 35.02
CA THR A 129 -1.35 -10.25 33.85
C THR A 129 -2.18 -9.72 32.68
N SER A 130 -1.85 -8.52 32.20
CA SER A 130 -2.52 -7.90 31.04
C SER A 130 -2.14 -8.63 29.75
N PRO A 131 -3.13 -9.05 28.92
CA PRO A 131 -2.87 -9.70 27.63
C PRO A 131 -2.22 -8.76 26.61
N PHE A 132 -2.33 -7.44 26.81
CA PHE A 132 -1.72 -6.44 25.93
C PHE A 132 -0.22 -6.28 26.15
N LYS A 133 0.32 -6.78 27.27
CA LYS A 133 1.78 -6.71 27.54
C LYS A 133 2.57 -7.48 26.47
N THR A 134 2.09 -8.67 26.09
CA THR A 134 2.70 -9.49 25.04
C THR A 134 2.69 -8.78 23.67
N ILE A 135 1.66 -7.99 23.39
CA ILE A 135 1.58 -7.20 22.14
C ILE A 135 2.60 -6.06 22.16
N GLN A 136 2.77 -5.39 23.30
CA GLN A 136 3.78 -4.34 23.47
C GLN A 136 5.21 -4.90 23.32
N ASP A 137 5.48 -6.06 23.93
CA ASP A 137 6.78 -6.75 23.81
C ASP A 137 7.04 -7.17 22.35
N MET A 138 6.01 -7.68 21.65
CA MET A 138 6.10 -8.01 20.23
C MET A 138 6.33 -6.77 19.35
N GLN A 139 5.63 -5.66 19.62
CA GLN A 139 5.83 -4.40 18.90
C GLN A 139 7.23 -3.84 19.14
N GLN A 140 7.79 -3.99 20.34
CA GLN A 140 9.18 -3.62 20.62
C GLN A 140 10.17 -4.53 19.88
N ALA A 141 9.92 -5.84 19.84
CA ALA A 141 10.75 -6.81 19.13
C ALA A 141 10.71 -6.68 17.60
N LEU A 142 9.58 -6.22 17.04
CA LEU A 142 9.41 -5.96 15.60
C LEU A 142 9.80 -4.52 15.21
N GLY A 143 9.70 -3.58 16.15
CA GLY A 143 10.08 -2.18 15.98
C GLY A 143 11.60 -1.95 16.11
N SER A 144 12.31 -2.83 16.81
CA SER A 144 13.76 -2.90 16.72
C SER A 144 14.15 -3.49 15.35
N LYS A 145 14.76 -2.66 14.51
CA LYS A 145 15.19 -2.96 13.14
C LYS A 145 16.21 -4.12 12.97
N ASP A 146 16.41 -4.97 13.97
CA ASP A 146 17.51 -5.95 14.05
C ASP A 146 17.07 -7.38 14.44
N PHE A 147 15.87 -7.82 14.03
CA PHE A 147 15.55 -9.25 14.15
C PHE A 147 16.23 -10.05 13.02
N VAL A 148 17.50 -10.37 13.19
CA VAL A 148 18.16 -11.44 12.44
C VAL A 148 17.54 -12.75 12.91
N VAL A 149 16.59 -13.28 12.14
CA VAL A 149 16.17 -14.68 12.28
C VAL A 149 17.40 -15.52 11.94
N ARG A 150 18.19 -15.88 12.96
CA ARG A 150 19.13 -16.99 12.82
C ARG A 150 18.27 -18.25 12.79
N LEU A 151 18.07 -18.76 11.58
CA LEU A 151 17.76 -20.17 11.39
C LEU A 151 19.04 -20.92 11.76
N GLU A 152 19.08 -21.50 12.95
CA GLU A 152 19.89 -22.69 13.20
C GLU A 152 19.03 -23.93 12.89
#